data_AF-A0A1G9BQ89-F1
#
_entry.id   AF-A0A1G9BQ89-F1
#
_cell.length_a   1.000
_cell.length_b   1.000
_cell.length_c   1.000
_cell.angle_alpha   90.00
_cell.angle_beta   90.00
_cell.angle_gamma   90.00
#
_symmetry.space_group_name_H-M   'P 1'
#
loop_
_entity.id
_entity.type
_entity.pdbx_description
1 polymer ?
#
loop_
_entity_poly.entity_id
_entity_poly.type
_entity_poly.pdbx_seq_one_letter_code
_entity_poly.pdbx_strand_id
1 'polypeptide(L)'
;MEIYCPKCTWEPGPHSRWMCHCGHHWNAFETQGRCPQCHFRWQHTQCHACAEWSPHVDWYHDLPEIDLEAMLEEVAEAKQAEPQQRLRGTGHP
;
A
#
# COMPACT_ATOMS: atom_id res chain seq x y z
N MET A 1 6.80 -13.50 -2.17
CA MET A 1 5.90 -12.71 -1.34
C MET A 1 4.88 -13.65 -0.78
N GLU A 2 5.02 -13.96 0.49
CA GLU A 2 4.14 -14.86 1.23
C GLU A 2 3.12 -14.02 2.00
N ILE A 3 1.93 -14.57 2.24
CA ILE A 3 0.87 -13.89 3.00
C ILE A 3 0.44 -14.76 4.16
N TYR A 4 0.78 -14.36 5.38
CA TYR A 4 0.36 -15.06 6.58
C TYR A 4 0.24 -14.14 7.78
N CYS A 5 -0.58 -14.57 8.75
CA CYS A 5 -0.78 -13.82 9.99
C CYS A 5 0.57 -13.64 10.72
N PRO A 6 1.00 -12.39 11.02
CA PRO A 6 2.28 -12.15 11.68
C PRO A 6 2.34 -12.68 13.12
N LYS A 7 1.19 -13.08 13.70
CA LYS A 7 1.10 -13.55 15.07
C LYS A 7 1.05 -15.08 15.20
N CYS A 8 0.49 -15.79 14.23
CA CYS A 8 0.25 -17.23 14.32
C CYS A 8 0.50 -18.02 13.03
N THR A 9 1.08 -17.36 12.02
CA THR A 9 1.45 -17.95 10.72
C THR A 9 0.31 -18.61 9.94
N TRP A 10 -0.96 -18.33 10.28
CA TRP A 10 -2.09 -18.79 9.48
C TRP A 10 -2.13 -18.08 8.12
N GLU A 11 -2.27 -18.87 7.05
CA GLU A 11 -2.35 -18.40 5.67
C GLU A 11 -3.81 -18.29 5.19
N PRO A 12 -4.23 -17.14 4.63
CA PRO A 12 -5.55 -16.99 4.06
C PRO A 12 -5.65 -17.68 2.70
N GLY A 13 -6.62 -18.58 2.54
CA GLY A 13 -6.92 -19.20 1.25
C GLY A 13 -7.71 -18.29 0.30
N PRO A 14 -7.93 -18.73 -0.96
CA PRO A 14 -8.72 -17.99 -1.96
C PRO A 14 -10.16 -17.68 -1.52
N HIS A 15 -10.71 -18.46 -0.60
CA HIS A 15 -12.07 -18.33 -0.07
C HIS A 15 -12.15 -17.63 1.28
N SER A 16 -11.02 -17.19 1.86
CA SER A 16 -11.06 -16.36 3.08
C SER A 16 -11.76 -15.04 2.77
N ARG A 17 -12.74 -14.67 3.59
CA ARG A 17 -13.54 -13.45 3.41
C ARG A 17 -13.51 -12.58 4.66
N TRP A 18 -13.45 -11.27 4.45
CA TRP A 18 -13.67 -10.23 5.46
C TRP A 18 -14.84 -9.37 5.02
N MET A 19 -15.57 -8.83 5.99
CA MET A 19 -16.72 -7.95 5.75
C MET A 19 -16.30 -6.49 5.90
N CYS A 20 -16.68 -5.65 4.94
CA CYS A 20 -16.44 -4.22 4.98
C CYS A 20 -17.50 -3.55 5.86
N HIS A 21 -17.24 -2.32 6.29
CA HIS A 21 -18.26 -1.49 6.93
C HIS A 21 -19.44 -1.19 5.99
N CYS A 22 -19.25 -1.31 4.66
CA CYS A 22 -20.32 -1.19 3.68
C CYS A 22 -21.07 -2.52 3.42
N GLY A 23 -20.74 -3.60 4.14
CA GLY A 23 -21.36 -4.92 4.00
C GLY A 23 -20.82 -5.80 2.87
N HIS A 24 -19.85 -5.33 2.08
CA HIS A 24 -19.24 -6.16 1.03
C HIS A 24 -18.30 -7.21 1.63
N HIS A 25 -18.37 -8.46 1.14
CA HIS A 25 -17.51 -9.56 1.57
C HIS A 25 -16.50 -9.89 0.47
N TRP A 26 -15.21 -9.83 0.77
CA TRP A 26 -14.14 -10.11 -0.20
C TRP A 26 -12.88 -10.65 0.48
N ASN A 27 -11.92 -11.13 -0.30
CA ASN A 27 -10.60 -11.44 0.24
C ASN A 27 -9.78 -10.15 0.31
N ALA A 28 -9.42 -9.72 1.51
CA ALA A 28 -8.71 -8.46 1.73
C ALA A 28 -7.38 -8.38 0.94
N PHE A 29 -6.75 -9.52 0.65
CA PHE A 29 -5.46 -9.59 -0.03
C PHE A 29 -5.54 -9.43 -1.55
N GLU A 30 -6.71 -9.59 -2.17
CA GLU A 30 -6.92 -9.36 -3.61
C GLU A 30 -6.68 -7.88 -4.00
N THR A 31 -6.85 -6.97 -3.04
CA THR A 31 -6.86 -5.52 -3.27
C THR A 31 -6.05 -4.74 -2.25
N GLN A 32 -5.14 -5.40 -1.53
CA GLN A 32 -4.32 -4.80 -0.47
C GLN A 32 -5.17 -4.01 0.55
N GLY A 33 -6.24 -4.63 1.03
CA GLY A 33 -7.16 -4.10 2.03
C GLY A 33 -8.17 -3.10 1.50
N ARG A 34 -8.20 -2.80 0.19
CA ARG A 34 -9.16 -1.86 -0.41
C ARG A 34 -10.46 -2.54 -0.77
N CYS A 35 -11.58 -2.14 -0.17
CA CYS A 35 -12.90 -2.65 -0.54
C CYS A 35 -13.19 -2.39 -2.05
N PRO A 36 -13.51 -3.40 -2.86
CA PRO A 36 -13.89 -3.21 -4.27
C PRO A 36 -15.14 -2.35 -4.48
N GLN A 37 -16.03 -2.28 -3.50
CA GLN A 37 -17.30 -1.55 -3.57
C GLN A 37 -17.20 -0.10 -3.12
N CYS A 38 -16.76 0.15 -1.88
CA CYS A 38 -16.72 1.51 -1.31
C CYS A 38 -15.33 2.17 -1.37
N HIS A 39 -14.32 1.45 -1.86
CA HIS A 39 -12.92 1.90 -1.97
C HIS A 39 -12.21 2.29 -0.66
N PHE A 40 -12.87 2.10 0.49
CA PHE A 40 -12.24 2.24 1.80
C PHE A 40 -11.07 1.26 1.93
N ARG A 41 -9.92 1.74 2.42
CA ARG A 41 -8.72 0.93 2.64
C ARG A 41 -8.61 0.58 4.12
N TRP A 42 -8.73 -0.70 4.42
CA TRP A 42 -8.51 -1.25 5.75
C TRP A 42 -7.01 -1.25 6.07
N GLN A 43 -6.66 -0.61 7.19
CA GLN A 43 -5.28 -0.58 7.68
C GLN A 43 -4.92 -1.79 8.56
N HIS A 44 -5.93 -2.49 9.07
CA HIS A 44 -5.78 -3.66 9.92
C HIS A 44 -6.60 -4.82 9.39
N THR A 45 -6.16 -6.05 9.64
CA THR A 45 -6.87 -7.28 9.25
C THR A 45 -6.91 -8.22 10.44
N GLN A 46 -8.10 -8.79 10.67
CA GLN A 46 -8.31 -9.79 11.71
C GLN A 46 -7.92 -11.17 11.19
N CYS A 47 -7.20 -11.95 11.98
CA CYS A 47 -6.91 -13.34 11.66
C CYS A 47 -8.10 -14.26 11.94
N HIS A 48 -8.43 -15.16 11.00
CA HIS A 48 -9.50 -16.14 11.19
C HIS A 48 -9.12 -17.30 12.12
N ALA A 49 -7.83 -17.54 12.35
CA ALA A 49 -7.35 -18.60 13.23
C ALA A 49 -7.18 -18.13 14.69
N CYS A 50 -6.49 -17.01 14.92
CA CYS A 50 -6.21 -16.51 16.28
C CYS A 50 -7.09 -15.33 16.72
N ALA A 51 -7.98 -14.82 15.86
CA ALA A 51 -8.87 -13.68 16.10
C ALA A 51 -8.19 -12.32 16.39
N GLU A 52 -6.86 -12.29 16.46
CA GLU A 52 -6.10 -11.07 16.68
C GLU A 52 -6.09 -10.15 15.46
N TRP A 53 -6.03 -8.85 15.73
CA TRP A 53 -5.83 -7.82 14.72
C TRP A 53 -4.34 -7.49 14.57
N SER A 54 -3.93 -7.21 13.35
CA SER A 54 -2.59 -6.74 13.00
C SER A 54 -2.67 -5.76 11.83
N PRO A 55 -1.69 -4.84 11.68
CA PRO A 55 -1.57 -4.01 10.49
C PRO A 55 -1.61 -4.87 9.23
N HIS A 56 -2.37 -4.46 8.22
CA HIS A 56 -2.54 -5.24 6.99
C HIS A 56 -1.20 -5.42 6.24
N VAL A 57 -0.30 -4.45 6.36
CA VAL A 57 1.05 -4.51 5.77
C VAL A 57 1.92 -5.60 6.38
N ASP A 58 1.74 -5.93 7.67
CA ASP A 58 2.53 -6.94 8.37
C ASP A 58 2.16 -8.38 7.96
N TRP A 59 1.11 -8.55 7.15
CA TRP A 59 0.75 -9.85 6.59
C TRP A 59 1.58 -10.22 5.36
N TYR A 60 2.25 -9.26 4.72
CA TYR A 60 3.08 -9.50 3.56
C TYR A 60 4.51 -9.75 4.00
N HIS A 61 4.99 -10.98 3.77
CA HIS A 61 6.34 -11.42 4.10
C HIS A 61 7.15 -11.63 2.83
N ASP A 62 8.47 -11.61 2.98
CA ASP A 62 9.42 -11.69 1.87
C ASP A 62 9.17 -10.59 0.82
N LEU A 63 8.94 -9.37 1.30
CA LEU A 63 8.96 -8.17 0.47
C LEU A 63 10.39 -7.93 -0.01
N PRO A 64 10.60 -7.56 -1.29
CA PRO A 64 11.93 -7.22 -1.77
C PRO A 64 12.49 -6.06 -0.96
N GLU A 65 13.78 -6.13 -0.65
CA GLU A 65 14.50 -4.99 -0.10
C GLU A 65 14.45 -3.86 -1.12
N ILE A 66 13.91 -2.71 -0.72
CA ILE A 66 13.90 -1.51 -1.54
C ILE A 66 15.13 -0.69 -1.14
N ASP A 67 15.98 -0.36 -2.12
CA ASP A 67 17.04 0.62 -1.94
C ASP A 67 16.43 2.03 -2.04
N LEU A 68 16.05 2.58 -0.89
CA LEU A 68 15.46 3.91 -0.84
C LEU A 68 16.46 5.00 -1.28
N GLU A 69 17.77 4.79 -1.11
CA GLU A 69 18.78 5.78 -1.50
C GLU A 69 18.80 5.91 -3.02
N ALA A 70 18.92 4.78 -3.72
CA ALA A 70 18.88 4.75 -5.18
C ALA A 70 17.61 5.39 -5.74
N MET A 71 16.44 5.09 -5.16
CA MET A 71 15.17 5.68 -5.59
C MET A 71 15.09 7.20 -5.33
N LEU A 72 15.71 7.69 -4.26
CA LEU A 72 15.74 9.13 -3.94
C LEU A 72 16.68 9.89 -4.88
N GLU A 73 17.82 9.31 -5.24
CA GLU A 73 18.77 9.85 -6.20
C GLU A 73 18.11 10.03 -7.58
N GLU A 74 17.41 9.01 -8.11
CA GLU A 74 16.69 9.08 -9.38
C GLU A 74 15.66 10.23 -9.42
N VAL A 75 14.90 10.40 -8.32
CA VAL A 75 13.92 11.49 -8.19
C VAL A 75 14.61 12.85 -8.12
N ALA A 76 15.78 12.94 -7.47
CA ALA A 76 16.54 14.18 -7.37
C ALA A 76 17.10 14.61 -8.73
N GLU A 77 17.66 13.69 -9.52
CA GLU A 77 18.15 13.97 -10.87
C GLU A 77 17.03 14.40 -11.82
N ALA A 78 15.87 13.72 -11.77
CA ALA A 78 14.71 14.08 -12.58
C ALA A 78 14.21 15.51 -12.31
N LYS A 79 14.24 15.95 -11.05
CA LYS A 79 13.88 17.33 -10.66
C LYS A 79 14.89 18.38 -11.12
N GLN A 80 16.16 18.01 -11.32
CA GLN A 80 17.21 18.94 -11.77
C GLN A 80 17.19 19.16 -13.28
N ALA A 81 16.55 18.27 -14.05
CA ALA A 81 16.42 18.37 -15.50
C ALA A 81 15.24 19.26 -15.96
N GLU A 82 14.36 19.74 -15.06
CA GLU A 82 13.31 20.69 -15.42
C GLU A 82 13.90 22.06 -15.81
N PRO A 83 13.71 22.55 -17.05
CA PRO A 83 14.22 23.84 -17.44
C PRO A 83 13.40 24.93 -16.74
N GLN A 84 14.02 25.62 -15.79
CA GLN A 84 13.48 26.83 -15.17
C GLN A 84 13.11 27.83 -16.27
N GLN A 85 11.83 27.89 -16.63
CA GLN A 85 11.31 28.87 -17.57
C GLN A 85 11.63 30.26 -17.01
N ARG A 86 12.51 30.97 -17.73
CA ARG A 86 12.87 32.35 -17.45
C ARG A 86 11.60 33.19 -17.35
N LEU A 87 11.29 33.69 -16.16
CA LEU A 87 10.51 34.92 -16.04
C LEU A 87 11.43 36.05 -16.51
N ARG A 88 11.51 36.24 -17.83
CA ARG A 88 12.02 37.49 -18.41
C ARG A 88 11.03 38.58 -18.02
N GLY A 89 11.46 39.45 -17.12
CA GLY A 89 10.76 40.69 -16.86
C GLY A 89 10.55 41.47 -18.15
N THR A 90 9.35 41.98 -18.33
CA THR A 90 9.10 43.12 -19.22
C THR A 90 8.57 44.23 -18.33
N GLY A 91 9.49 45.11 -17.92
CA GLY A 91 9.11 46.46 -17.51
C GLY A 91 8.52 47.20 -18.70
N HIS A 92 7.46 47.96 -18.45
CA HIS A 92 6.97 48.99 -19.36
C HIS A 92 6.47 50.18 -18.50
N PRO A 93 6.57 51.41 -19.03
CA PRO A 93 6.98 52.63 -18.36
C PRO A 93 5.92 53.27 -17.47
#